data_AF-A0AAV6ASA8-F1
#
_entry.id   AF-A0AAV6ASA8-F1
#
_cell.length_a   1.000
_cell.length_b   1.000
_cell.length_c   1.000
_cell.angle_alpha   90.00
_cell.angle_beta   90.00
_cell.angle_gamma   90.00
#
_symmetry.space_group_name_H-M   'P 1'
#
loop_
_entity.id
_entity.type
_entity.pdbx_description
1 polymer ?
#
loop_
_entity_poly.entity_id
_entity_poly.type
_entity_poly.pdbx_seq_one_letter_code
_entity_poly.pdbx_strand_id
1 'polypeptide(L)' 'MELFVAMGCECRFVPEPIDTPDGERMTVRYLLNPENGRYVAIVDLEDGERLPPSEVRSWERRLMMRVPKGD' A
#
# COMPACT_ATOMS: atom_id res chain seq x y z
N MET A 1 -7.24 -0.77 3.24
CA MET A 1 -5.95 -0.13 3.62
C MET A 1 -5.73 -0.07 5.13
N GLU A 2 -6.73 0.35 5.91
CA GLU A 2 -6.64 0.58 7.38
C GLU A 2 -5.98 -0.57 8.16
N LEU A 3 -6.22 -1.81 7.77
CA LEU A 3 -5.65 -2.98 8.41
C LEU A 3 -4.11 -3.03 8.36
N PHE A 4 -3.50 -2.66 7.23
CA PHE A 4 -2.03 -2.60 7.14
C PHE A 4 -1.46 -1.44 7.95
N VAL A 5 -2.20 -0.32 8.05
CA VAL A 5 -1.83 0.81 8.91
C VAL A 5 -1.90 0.42 10.39
N ALA A 6 -2.96 -0.29 10.80
CA ALA A 6 -3.09 -0.84 12.15
C ALA A 6 -1.98 -1.86 12.50
N MET A 7 -1.42 -2.51 11.48
CA MET A 7 -0.28 -3.42 11.59
C MET A 7 1.08 -2.72 11.66
N GLY A 8 1.10 -1.38 11.63
CA GLY A 8 2.33 -0.58 11.76
C GLY A 8 2.94 -0.13 10.43
N CYS A 9 2.30 -0.37 9.28
CA CYS A 9 2.73 0.28 8.04
C CYS A 9 2.34 1.77 8.04
N GLU A 10 3.20 2.58 7.45
CA GLU A 10 2.92 3.99 7.22
C GLU A 10 2.36 4.21 5.82
N CYS A 11 1.23 4.91 5.71
CA CYS A 11 0.76 5.39 4.43
C CYS A 11 1.49 6.71 4.10
N ARG A 12 2.27 6.71 3.02
CA ARG A 12 3.05 7.86 2.55
C ARG A 12 2.71 8.17 1.09
N PHE A 13 3.06 9.38 0.67
CA PHE A 13 2.99 9.81 -0.71
C PHE A 13 4.40 9.84 -1.29
N VAL A 14 4.57 9.50 -2.56
CA VAL A 14 5.84 9.81 -3.24
C VAL A 14 6.09 11.31 -3.13
N PRO A 15 7.33 11.72 -2.76
CA PRO A 15 7.63 13.12 -2.50
C PRO A 15 7.50 14.00 -3.74
N GLU A 16 7.70 13.42 -4.92
CA GLU A 16 7.49 14.08 -6.20
C GLU A 16 6.45 13.31 -7.02
N PRO A 17 5.54 14.02 -7.72
CA PRO A 17 4.63 13.39 -8.67
C PRO A 17 5.41 12.63 -9.75
N ILE A 18 4.90 11.47 -10.15
CA ILE A 18 5.46 10.70 -11.26
C ILE A 18 4.72 11.05 -12.55
N ASP A 19 5.47 11.19 -13.65
CA ASP A 19 4.89 11.40 -14.97
C ASP A 19 4.36 10.06 -15.51
N THR A 20 3.08 10.01 -15.86
CA THR A 20 2.45 8.85 -16.50
C THR A 20 2.79 8.83 -18.00
N PRO A 21 2.63 7.69 -18.69
CA PRO A 21 2.86 7.61 -20.14
C PRO A 21 2.03 8.60 -20.96
N ASP A 22 0.89 9.03 -20.43
CA ASP A 22 -0.03 9.98 -21.06
C ASP A 22 0.37 11.46 -20.80
N GLY A 23 1.49 11.70 -20.11
CA GLY A 23 1.99 13.03 -19.79
C GLY A 23 1.31 13.68 -18.59
N GLU A 24 0.51 12.94 -17.83
CA GLU A 24 -0.12 13.43 -16.60
C GLU A 24 0.82 13.25 -15.41
N ARG A 25 0.74 14.15 -14.43
CA ARG A 25 1.48 14.02 -13.17
C ARG A 25 0.60 13.44 -12.09
N MET A 26 0.98 12.26 -11.61
CA MET A 26 0.23 11.55 -10.58
C MET A 26 1.01 11.50 -9.27
N THR A 27 0.37 11.89 -8.17
CA THR A 27 0.88 11.60 -6.83
C THR A 27 0.44 10.21 -6.43
N VAL A 28 1.40 9.30 -6.20
CA VAL A 28 1.12 7.91 -5.82
C VAL A 28 1.23 7.74 -4.31
N ARG A 29 0.22 7.09 -3.72
CA ARG A 29 0.26 6.64 -2.34
C ARG A 29 0.97 5.29 -2.25
N TYR A 30 1.64 5.03 -1.14
CA TYR A 30 2.25 3.73 -0.87
C TYR A 30 2.21 3.40 0.61
N LEU A 31 2.13 2.11 0.94
CA LEU A 31 2.37 1.61 2.28
C LEU A 31 3.85 1.30 2.43
N LEU A 32 4.46 1.80 3.49
CA LEU A 32 5.82 1.53 3.90
C LEU A 32 5.81 0.68 5.17
N ASN A 33 6.53 -0.43 5.17
CA ASN A 33 6.89 -1.12 6.40
C ASN A 33 8.14 -0.44 7.00
N PRO A 34 8.04 0.27 8.14
CA PRO A 34 9.17 0.98 8.74
C PRO A 34 10.25 0.05 9.30
N GLU A 35 9.93 -1.22 9.60
CA GLU A 35 10.88 -2.16 10.20
C GLU A 35 11.93 -2.67 9.21
N ASN A 36 11.56 -2.76 7.92
CA ASN A 36 12.42 -3.32 6.88
C ASN A 36 12.54 -2.45 5.61
N GLY A 37 11.87 -1.30 5.57
CA GLY A 37 11.89 -0.35 4.47
C GLY A 37 11.17 -0.81 3.19
N ARG A 38 10.49 -1.96 3.21
CA ARG A 38 9.75 -2.46 2.04
C ARG A 38 8.45 -1.70 1.86
N TYR A 39 8.02 -1.55 0.61
CA TYR A 39 6.84 -0.77 0.29
C TYR A 39 5.98 -1.41 -0.80
N VAL A 40 4.72 -0.99 -0.85
CA VAL A 40 3.75 -1.36 -1.89
C VAL A 40 2.98 -0.10 -2.30
N ALA A 41 2.95 0.18 -3.60
CA ALA A 41 2.12 1.26 -4.15
C ALA A 41 0.63 0.94 -4.02
N ILE A 42 -0.14 1.96 -3.65
CA ILE A 42 -1.60 1.94 -3.53
C ILE A 42 -2.12 2.78 -4.70
N VAL A 43 -2.45 2.12 -5.79
CA VAL A 43 -3.04 2.74 -6.98
C VAL A 43 -4.54 2.47 -6.95
N ASP A 44 -5.34 3.52 -7.14
CA ASP A 44 -6.81 3.46 -7.26
C ASP A 44 -7.59 2.90 -6.06
N LEU A 45 -6.95 2.68 -4.90
CA LEU A 45 -7.66 2.24 -3.71
C LEU A 45 -8.27 3.42 -2.95
N GLU A 46 -9.60 3.44 -2.85
CA GLU A 46 -10.29 4.41 -1.99
C GLU A 46 -10.22 3.99 -0.51
N ASP A 47 -10.31 4.98 0.38
CA ASP A 47 -10.42 4.72 1.82
C ASP A 47 -11.67 3.88 2.10
N GLY A 48 -11.48 2.74 2.78
CA GLY A 48 -12.57 1.80 3.09
C GLY A 48 -12.81 0.70 2.04
N GLU A 49 -12.13 0.74 0.88
CA GLU A 49 -12.28 -0.34 -0.11
C GLU A 49 -11.67 -1.66 0.39
N ARG A 50 -12.43 -2.75 0.24
CA ARG A 50 -11.99 -4.09 0.62
C ARG A 50 -11.06 -4.67 -0.45
N LEU A 51 -9.80 -4.84 -0.08
CA LEU A 51 -8.83 -5.55 -0.91
C LEU A 51 -9.26 -7.01 -1.11
N PRO A 52 -9.21 -7.55 -2.34
CA PRO A 52 -9.45 -8.95 -2.57
C PRO A 52 -8.36 -9.81 -1.88
N PRO A 53 -8.67 -11.05 -1.45
CA PRO A 53 -7.73 -11.89 -0.70
C PRO A 53 -6.41 -12.18 -1.44
N SER A 54 -6.41 -12.16 -2.76
CA SER A 54 -5.19 -12.29 -3.59
C SER A 54 -4.25 -11.09 -3.43
N GLU A 55 -4.79 -9.87 -3.45
CA GLU A 55 -4.03 -8.65 -3.25
C GLU A 55 -3.49 -8.56 -1.82
N VAL A 56 -4.29 -8.90 -0.82
CA VAL A 56 -3.82 -8.96 0.57
C VAL A 56 -2.59 -9.87 0.69
N ARG A 57 -2.64 -11.09 0.12
CA ARG A 57 -1.49 -12.01 0.12
C ARG A 57 -0.27 -11.48 -0.64
N SER A 58 -0.51 -10.76 -1.73
CA SER A 58 0.54 -10.09 -2.50
C SER A 58 1.25 -9.03 -1.64
N TRP A 59 0.47 -8.22 -0.92
CA TRP A 59 0.98 -7.15 -0.06
C TRP A 59 1.69 -7.71 1.16
N GLU A 60 1.13 -8.71 1.83
CA GLU A 60 1.79 -9.43 2.93
C GLU A 60 3.20 -9.93 2.53
N ARG A 61 3.31 -10.55 1.35
CA ARG A 61 4.61 -11.03 0.83
C ARG A 61 5.57 -9.87 0.54
N ARG A 62 5.09 -8.79 -0.08
CA ARG A 62 5.93 -7.63 -0.44
C ARG A 62 6.39 -6.87 0.79
N LEU A 63 5.51 -6.62 1.74
CA LEU A 63 5.80 -5.92 2.99
C LEU A 63 6.48 -6.82 4.04
N MET A 64 6.61 -8.12 3.77
CA MET A 64 7.11 -9.14 4.70
C MET A 64 6.39 -9.11 6.06
N MET A 65 5.08 -8.96 6.02
CA MET A 65 4.23 -8.97 7.22
C MET A 65 3.00 -9.83 6.99
N ARG A 66 2.35 -10.27 8.06
CA ARG A 66 1.10 -11.03 7.97
C ARG A 66 -0.02 -10.25 8.57
N VAL A 67 -1.05 -10.02 7.77
CA VAL A 67 -2.32 -9.48 8.23
C VAL A 67 -3.02 -10.56 9.08
N PRO A 68 -3.41 -10.24 10.32
CA PRO A 68 -4.23 -11.11 11.13
C PRO A 68 -5.53 -11.33 10.37
N LYS A 69 -5.79 -12.57 9.98
CA LYS A 69 -7.13 -12.96 9.52
C LYS A 69 -7.97 -13.03 10.79
N GLY A 70 -8.84 -12.05 11.00
CA GLY A 70 -9.87 -12.20 12.01
C GLY A 70 -10.66 -13.48 11.73
N ASP A 71 -10.87 -14.28 12.76
CA ASP A 71 -11.88 -15.33 12.75
C ASP A 71 -13.28 -14.72 12.52
#